data_AF-A0A820AIJ4-F1
#
_entry.id   AF-A0A820AIJ4-F1
#
_cell.length_a   1.000
_cell.length_b   1.000
_cell.length_c   1.000
_cell.angle_alpha   90.00
_cell.angle_beta   90.00
_cell.angle_gamma   90.00
#
_symmetry.space_group_name_H-M   'P 1'
#
loop_
_entity.id
_entity.type
_entity.pdbx_description
1 polymer ?
#
loop_
_entity_poly.entity_id
_entity_poly.type
_entity_poly.pdbx_seq_one_letter_code
_entity_poly.pdbx_strand_id
1 'polypeptide(L)'
;RTANPRFATNTYRPSKTFSNNTPSSKWIILSSIKQLKRYLISPQQHISIICITNQKLSIPPKNKINIIFLDSQLQSKLSFQSTNIKNIAYLIAIKHGARFIYEYNSNISSFHPHYHHHQNIQHLAFRRQRSPFINIYPTFTANFTLALPGLPKDELTNITQDGWSSIRTIDHYQETIQPLIQQQLQIVYSNKLPFVKHPPVAIEPFTFTPLSDDNILFTYDAFWALVLSQSRSDIWRSWWVQRILWDINGNLLFSSYPHQINTTTSFHHDDNTNQDANVGKLVRFLSKWKSTKTTLAERIEELFNDMIKEKYCDIDELQTIQNWLQDLEKVKYEFPPIKTSKSQSEQVNNRIGVRRRRTAVCLTGLTECINEAWTPTANAIRTHIGGDMDIFMYLSSTEPVVDQLSTVSLRTRLIEALHYSNFTVKVLFENIPVLDPHFPRNCTTEESIDQPPHKVPRYYQQLFGLSNCFSLVRDYEKKHNIKYDIMVRTRADIEFLKIPSTFDRESPYDINTTLFLPPNRFASKVDDGFAVGPMDAVEVYMNRYHSFRECITRDLHPERYLHFYLKYRKVKMIIDQNTVVGHIPHDPKRCH
;
A
#
# COMPACT_ATOMS: atom_id res chain seq x y z
N ARG A 1 -63.66 -40.00 2.15
CA ARG A 1 -63.37 -39.39 0.83
C ARG A 1 -62.65 -38.07 1.08
N THR A 2 -61.36 -38.10 0.81
CA THR A 2 -60.35 -37.04 0.99
C THR A 2 -60.55 -35.88 0.02
N ALA A 3 -60.40 -34.64 0.49
CA ALA A 3 -60.15 -33.48 -0.37
C ALA A 3 -58.93 -32.72 0.19
N ASN A 4 -57.78 -32.93 -0.45
CA ASN A 4 -56.53 -32.21 -0.24
C ASN A 4 -56.66 -30.75 -0.69
N PRO A 5 -56.27 -29.75 0.11
CA PRO A 5 -56.06 -28.40 -0.38
C PRO A 5 -54.70 -28.30 -1.06
N ARG A 6 -54.69 -27.82 -2.30
CA ARG A 6 -53.50 -27.57 -3.13
C ARG A 6 -52.62 -26.49 -2.48
N PHE A 7 -51.34 -26.81 -2.33
CA PHE A 7 -50.27 -25.84 -2.06
C PHE A 7 -50.24 -24.78 -3.17
N ALA A 8 -50.48 -23.52 -2.82
CA ALA A 8 -50.30 -22.38 -3.71
C ALA A 8 -48.82 -21.94 -3.65
N THR A 9 -48.05 -22.34 -4.65
CA THR A 9 -46.73 -21.74 -4.95
C THR A 9 -46.95 -20.31 -5.45
N ASN A 10 -46.87 -19.32 -4.57
CA ASN A 10 -46.89 -17.91 -4.94
C ASN A 10 -45.54 -17.50 -5.55
N THR A 11 -45.36 -17.76 -6.84
CA THR A 11 -44.35 -17.09 -7.65
C THR A 11 -44.76 -15.63 -7.83
N TYR A 12 -44.09 -14.73 -7.12
CA TYR A 12 -44.24 -13.28 -7.30
C TYR A 12 -43.84 -12.89 -8.73
N ARG A 13 -44.81 -12.41 -9.53
CA ARG A 13 -44.55 -11.72 -10.78
C ARG A 13 -44.16 -10.27 -10.45
N PRO A 14 -42.95 -9.81 -10.81
CA PRO A 14 -42.60 -8.42 -10.61
C PRO A 14 -43.49 -7.53 -11.51
N SER A 15 -43.75 -6.32 -11.04
CA SER A 15 -44.47 -5.29 -11.78
C SER A 15 -43.87 -5.10 -13.18
N LYS A 16 -44.76 -4.98 -14.16
CA LYS A 16 -44.46 -4.81 -15.59
C LYS A 16 -43.67 -3.53 -15.88
N THR A 17 -42.35 -3.59 -15.76
CA THR A 17 -41.37 -2.80 -16.54
C THR A 17 -40.06 -3.58 -16.73
N PHE A 18 -40.13 -4.90 -16.94
CA PHE A 18 -39.01 -5.64 -17.50
C PHE A 18 -39.07 -5.49 -19.03
N SER A 19 -38.34 -4.52 -19.58
CA SER A 19 -37.95 -4.62 -20.99
C SER A 19 -37.13 -5.91 -21.17
N ASN A 20 -37.26 -6.60 -22.31
CA ASN A 20 -36.68 -7.91 -22.67
C ASN A 20 -35.12 -8.02 -22.62
N ASN A 21 -34.42 -7.21 -21.84
CA ASN A 21 -32.98 -7.28 -21.64
C ASN A 21 -32.67 -8.15 -20.42
N THR A 22 -31.90 -9.22 -20.62
CA THR A 22 -31.29 -10.00 -19.55
C THR A 22 -30.50 -9.07 -18.61
N PRO A 23 -30.62 -9.22 -17.27
CA PRO A 23 -29.85 -8.42 -16.32
C PRO A 23 -28.35 -8.50 -16.60
N SER A 24 -27.64 -7.40 -16.36
CA SER A 24 -26.18 -7.35 -16.56
C SER A 24 -25.45 -8.15 -15.49
N SER A 25 -24.22 -8.58 -15.77
CA SER A 25 -23.29 -9.08 -14.76
C SER A 25 -22.70 -7.96 -13.88
N LYS A 26 -22.85 -6.68 -14.26
CA LYS A 26 -22.36 -5.51 -13.52
C LYS A 26 -23.52 -4.76 -12.86
N TRP A 27 -23.37 -4.51 -11.56
CA TRP A 27 -24.39 -3.88 -10.73
C TRP A 27 -23.85 -2.67 -9.98
N ILE A 28 -24.69 -1.64 -9.83
CA ILE A 28 -24.43 -0.50 -8.96
C ILE A 28 -25.57 -0.39 -7.94
N ILE A 29 -25.21 -0.21 -6.67
CA ILE A 29 -26.17 0.02 -5.59
C ILE A 29 -26.14 1.50 -5.20
N LEU A 30 -27.31 2.15 -5.30
CA LEU A 30 -27.49 3.57 -5.02
C LEU A 30 -28.42 3.72 -3.81
N SER A 31 -27.99 4.53 -2.84
CA SER A 31 -28.72 4.76 -1.58
C SER A 31 -29.72 5.92 -1.65
N SER A 32 -29.77 6.66 -2.77
CA SER A 32 -30.74 7.74 -2.94
C SER A 32 -31.11 8.03 -4.39
N ILE A 33 -32.26 8.68 -4.58
CA ILE A 33 -32.68 9.21 -5.89
C ILE A 33 -31.74 10.28 -6.43
N LYS A 34 -31.10 11.05 -5.55
CA LYS A 34 -30.13 12.08 -5.96
C LYS A 34 -28.96 11.42 -6.71
N GLN A 35 -28.48 10.29 -6.20
CA GLN A 35 -27.44 9.50 -6.85
C GLN A 35 -27.94 8.89 -8.18
N LEU A 36 -29.16 8.36 -8.20
CA LEU A 36 -29.75 7.83 -9.43
C LEU A 36 -29.85 8.89 -10.53
N LYS A 37 -30.41 10.06 -10.22
CA LYS A 37 -30.52 11.18 -11.17
C LYS A 37 -29.15 11.57 -11.73
N ARG A 38 -28.12 11.60 -10.89
CA ARG A 38 -26.74 11.87 -11.33
C ARG A 38 -26.22 10.78 -12.26
N TYR A 39 -26.32 9.51 -11.87
CA TYR A 39 -25.88 8.41 -12.73
C TYR A 39 -26.53 8.47 -14.13
N LEU A 40 -27.82 8.80 -14.20
CA LEU A 40 -28.56 8.91 -15.45
C LEU A 40 -28.12 10.06 -16.37
N ILE A 41 -27.29 11.02 -15.90
CA ILE A 41 -26.71 12.08 -16.75
C ILE A 41 -25.68 11.50 -17.74
N SER A 42 -24.92 10.48 -17.31
CA SER A 42 -23.90 9.82 -18.11
C SER A 42 -23.92 8.32 -17.78
N PRO A 43 -24.95 7.59 -18.24
CA PRO A 43 -25.13 6.19 -17.91
C PRO A 43 -24.11 5.34 -18.65
N GLN A 44 -23.50 4.39 -17.95
CA GLN A 44 -22.66 3.38 -18.60
C GLN A 44 -23.55 2.28 -19.20
N GLN A 45 -23.18 1.81 -20.40
CA GLN A 45 -23.89 0.72 -21.06
C GLN A 45 -23.70 -0.58 -20.27
N HIS A 46 -24.74 -1.44 -20.30
CA HIS A 46 -24.72 -2.76 -19.67
C HIS A 46 -24.44 -2.74 -18.16
N ILE A 47 -25.06 -1.83 -17.40
CA ILE A 47 -25.05 -1.85 -15.93
C ILE A 47 -26.50 -1.95 -15.44
N SER A 48 -26.75 -2.84 -14.48
CA SER A 48 -28.01 -2.91 -13.73
C SER A 48 -27.91 -2.09 -12.45
N ILE A 49 -29.00 -1.44 -12.06
CA ILE A 49 -29.02 -0.51 -10.92
C ILE A 49 -30.06 -0.98 -9.91
N ILE A 50 -29.69 -0.97 -8.64
CA ILE A 50 -30.66 -1.00 -7.54
C ILE A 50 -30.62 0.36 -6.87
N CYS A 51 -31.77 1.05 -6.85
CA CYS A 51 -31.94 2.32 -6.16
C CYS A 51 -32.79 2.10 -4.91
N ILE A 52 -32.18 2.32 -3.75
CA ILE A 52 -32.85 2.26 -2.45
C ILE A 52 -33.54 3.59 -2.22
N THR A 53 -34.87 3.60 -2.27
CA THR A 53 -35.66 4.82 -2.09
C THR A 53 -37.13 4.52 -1.85
N ASN A 54 -37.77 5.32 -1.01
CA ASN A 54 -39.22 5.30 -0.84
C ASN A 54 -39.96 6.24 -1.80
N GLN A 55 -39.25 7.06 -2.59
CA GLN A 55 -39.90 8.00 -3.51
C GLN A 55 -40.07 7.36 -4.89
N LYS A 56 -41.22 7.58 -5.51
CA LYS A 56 -41.49 7.11 -6.87
C LYS A 56 -40.92 8.11 -7.88
N LEU A 57 -40.07 7.65 -8.80
CA LEU A 57 -39.56 8.47 -9.90
C LEU A 57 -40.11 7.96 -11.23
N SER A 58 -40.62 8.87 -12.07
CA SER A 58 -40.89 8.57 -13.48
C SER A 58 -39.60 8.75 -14.27
N ILE A 59 -39.00 7.65 -14.73
CA ILE A 59 -37.80 7.68 -15.56
C ILE A 59 -38.23 7.68 -17.03
N PRO A 60 -37.70 8.60 -17.87
CA PRO A 60 -38.05 8.63 -19.28
C PRO A 60 -37.62 7.33 -19.99
N PRO A 61 -38.47 6.77 -20.89
CA PRO A 61 -38.26 5.46 -21.51
C PRO A 61 -37.04 5.36 -22.45
N LYS A 62 -36.34 6.47 -22.70
CA LYS A 62 -35.15 6.51 -23.59
C LYS A 62 -33.91 5.83 -23.01
N ASN A 63 -33.87 5.58 -21.69
CA ASN A 63 -32.74 4.91 -21.05
C ASN A 63 -33.04 3.41 -20.93
N LYS A 64 -32.46 2.57 -21.82
CA LYS A 64 -32.50 1.10 -21.77
C LYS A 64 -31.70 0.52 -20.59
N ILE A 65 -31.89 1.04 -19.38
CA ILE A 65 -31.17 0.65 -18.17
C ILE A 65 -32.09 -0.19 -17.29
N ASN A 66 -31.59 -1.33 -16.82
CA ASN A 66 -32.32 -2.18 -15.88
C ASN A 66 -32.24 -1.56 -14.47
N ILE A 67 -33.34 -1.01 -13.97
CA ILE A 67 -33.39 -0.31 -12.68
C ILE A 67 -34.43 -0.99 -11.78
N ILE A 68 -34.00 -1.41 -10.59
CA ILE A 68 -34.85 -1.95 -9.54
C ILE A 68 -34.95 -0.91 -8.42
N PHE A 69 -36.17 -0.53 -8.06
CA PHE A 69 -36.42 0.29 -6.88
C PHE A 69 -36.67 -0.62 -5.68
N LEU A 70 -35.90 -0.42 -4.61
CA LEU A 70 -36.04 -1.14 -3.35
C LEU A 70 -36.49 -0.18 -2.26
N ASP A 71 -37.68 -0.43 -1.71
CA ASP A 71 -38.25 0.31 -0.58
C ASP A 71 -38.50 -0.63 0.61
N SER A 72 -38.89 -0.05 1.75
CA SER A 72 -39.17 -0.82 2.97
C SER A 72 -40.37 -1.78 2.84
N GLN A 73 -41.31 -1.49 1.92
CA GLN A 73 -42.47 -2.36 1.68
C GLN A 73 -42.11 -3.60 0.85
N LEU A 74 -41.16 -3.46 -0.08
CA LEU A 74 -40.63 -4.58 -0.84
C LEU A 74 -39.70 -5.40 0.05
N GLN A 75 -38.91 -4.76 0.92
CA GLN A 75 -38.10 -5.43 1.93
C GLN A 75 -38.92 -6.39 2.80
N SER A 76 -40.06 -5.96 3.35
CA SER A 76 -40.89 -6.80 4.23
C SER A 76 -41.53 -8.01 3.54
N LYS A 77 -41.56 -8.02 2.19
CA LYS A 77 -42.07 -9.13 1.37
C LYS A 77 -40.99 -10.14 1.00
N LEU A 78 -39.72 -9.83 1.24
CA LEU A 78 -38.60 -10.70 0.92
C LEU A 78 -38.27 -11.60 2.12
N SER A 79 -38.00 -12.88 1.86
CA SER A 79 -37.77 -13.91 2.87
C SER A 79 -36.28 -14.02 3.30
N PHE A 80 -35.58 -12.88 3.35
CA PHE A 80 -34.19 -12.81 3.79
C PHE A 80 -34.11 -12.57 5.31
N GLN A 81 -33.07 -13.11 5.96
CA GLN A 81 -32.82 -12.86 7.39
C GLN A 81 -32.18 -11.49 7.62
N SER A 82 -31.42 -11.01 6.64
CA SER A 82 -30.76 -9.71 6.69
C SER A 82 -31.78 -8.58 6.81
N THR A 83 -31.66 -7.77 7.87
CA THR A 83 -32.56 -6.63 8.13
C THR A 83 -32.03 -5.31 7.57
N ASN A 84 -30.76 -5.25 7.18
CA ASN A 84 -30.18 -4.08 6.51
C ASN A 84 -30.61 -4.05 5.02
N ILE A 85 -31.24 -2.96 4.59
CA ILE A 85 -31.78 -2.81 3.22
C ILE A 85 -30.70 -2.82 2.13
N LYS A 86 -29.47 -2.37 2.43
CA LYS A 86 -28.33 -2.48 1.50
C LYS A 86 -27.90 -3.94 1.33
N ASN A 87 -27.85 -4.71 2.42
CA ASN A 87 -27.55 -6.15 2.36
C ASN A 87 -28.58 -6.88 1.47
N ILE A 88 -29.87 -6.53 1.61
CA ILE A 88 -30.92 -7.07 0.73
C ILE A 88 -30.72 -6.66 -0.73
N ALA A 89 -30.33 -5.41 -1.00
CA ALA A 89 -30.00 -4.97 -2.36
C ALA A 89 -28.87 -5.82 -2.97
N TYR A 90 -27.81 -6.12 -2.20
CA TYR A 90 -26.74 -7.01 -2.63
C TYR A 90 -27.27 -8.40 -2.96
N LEU A 91 -28.10 -9.01 -2.10
CA LEU A 91 -28.69 -10.33 -2.34
C LEU A 91 -29.56 -10.37 -3.61
N ILE A 92 -30.31 -9.31 -3.90
CA ILE A 92 -31.07 -9.19 -5.15
C ILE A 92 -30.11 -9.19 -6.35
N ALA A 93 -29.04 -8.37 -6.31
CA ALA A 93 -28.06 -8.33 -7.38
C ALA A 93 -27.40 -9.71 -7.62
N ILE A 94 -26.99 -10.38 -6.54
CA ILE A 94 -26.38 -11.73 -6.58
C ILE A 94 -27.35 -12.74 -7.20
N LYS A 95 -28.60 -12.76 -6.74
CA LYS A 95 -29.66 -13.65 -7.27
C LYS A 95 -29.93 -13.42 -8.76
N HIS A 96 -29.69 -12.21 -9.26
CA HIS A 96 -29.82 -11.85 -10.67
C HIS A 96 -28.51 -11.99 -11.48
N GLY A 97 -27.51 -12.70 -10.96
CA GLY A 97 -26.31 -13.07 -11.72
C GLY A 97 -25.20 -12.01 -11.72
N ALA A 98 -25.16 -11.14 -10.70
CA ALA A 98 -24.05 -10.22 -10.52
C ALA A 98 -22.71 -10.98 -10.48
N ARG A 99 -21.73 -10.49 -11.24
CA ARG A 99 -20.30 -10.83 -11.12
C ARG A 99 -19.50 -9.70 -10.51
N PHE A 100 -20.06 -8.50 -10.54
CA PHE A 100 -19.46 -7.30 -10.00
C PHE A 100 -20.52 -6.40 -9.38
N ILE A 101 -20.27 -5.92 -8.18
CA ILE A 101 -21.13 -5.00 -7.44
C ILE A 101 -20.30 -3.78 -7.05
N TYR A 102 -20.75 -2.60 -7.48
CA TYR A 102 -20.14 -1.33 -7.13
C TYR A 102 -20.97 -0.62 -6.05
N GLU A 103 -20.35 -0.37 -4.91
CA GLU A 103 -20.90 0.34 -3.76
C GLU A 103 -20.60 1.85 -3.90
N TYR A 104 -21.66 2.64 -3.97
CA TYR A 104 -21.58 4.10 -4.12
C TYR A 104 -22.44 4.83 -3.06
N ASN A 105 -21.77 5.53 -2.15
CA ASN A 105 -22.36 6.22 -1.01
C ASN A 105 -22.23 7.76 -1.09
N SER A 106 -21.32 8.33 -1.89
CA SER A 106 -21.12 9.80 -1.87
C SER A 106 -22.31 10.61 -2.41
N ASN A 107 -22.58 11.70 -1.71
CA ASN A 107 -23.48 12.78 -2.11
C ASN A 107 -22.75 13.94 -2.80
N ILE A 108 -21.43 13.81 -3.02
CA ILE A 108 -20.56 14.81 -3.64
C ILE A 108 -21.04 15.07 -5.08
N SER A 109 -21.11 16.35 -5.46
CA SER A 109 -21.90 16.85 -6.58
C SER A 109 -21.41 16.50 -7.98
N SER A 110 -20.15 16.10 -8.15
CA SER A 110 -19.49 15.99 -9.45
C SER A 110 -19.02 14.59 -9.83
N PHE A 111 -19.20 13.57 -8.97
CA PHE A 111 -18.69 12.23 -9.26
C PHE A 111 -19.70 11.38 -10.02
N HIS A 112 -19.26 10.85 -11.16
CA HIS A 112 -19.93 9.79 -11.91
C HIS A 112 -19.30 8.45 -11.56
N PRO A 113 -20.08 7.43 -11.14
CA PRO A 113 -19.57 6.08 -10.96
C PRO A 113 -18.94 5.57 -12.26
N HIS A 114 -17.62 5.53 -12.30
CA HIS A 114 -16.91 4.93 -13.41
C HIS A 114 -16.54 3.49 -13.06
N TYR A 115 -17.15 2.54 -13.75
CA TYR A 115 -16.78 1.14 -13.61
C TYR A 115 -15.38 0.91 -14.20
N HIS A 116 -14.36 0.88 -13.35
CA HIS A 116 -13.00 0.50 -13.71
C HIS A 116 -12.61 -0.76 -12.96
N HIS A 117 -12.42 -1.86 -13.71
CA HIS A 117 -11.90 -3.10 -13.18
C HIS A 117 -10.46 -3.25 -13.65
N HIS A 118 -9.51 -3.10 -12.74
CA HIS A 118 -8.12 -3.35 -13.06
C HIS A 118 -7.82 -4.85 -13.04
N GLN A 119 -7.01 -5.29 -14.00
CA GLN A 119 -6.42 -6.63 -14.05
C GLN A 119 -4.91 -6.49 -14.09
N ASN A 120 -4.20 -7.50 -13.58
CA ASN A 120 -2.75 -7.62 -13.71
C ASN A 120 -1.96 -6.47 -13.10
N ILE A 121 -2.08 -6.34 -11.78
CA ILE A 121 -1.42 -5.29 -11.00
C ILE A 121 0.05 -5.65 -10.75
N GLN A 122 0.94 -4.67 -10.94
CA GLN A 122 2.38 -4.82 -10.71
C GLN A 122 2.86 -4.19 -9.40
N HIS A 123 2.02 -3.46 -8.64
CA HIS A 123 2.46 -2.79 -7.41
C HIS A 123 1.71 -3.28 -6.18
N LEU A 124 2.44 -3.42 -5.07
CA LEU A 124 1.93 -3.83 -3.78
C LEU A 124 2.39 -2.94 -2.63
N ALA A 125 1.49 -2.67 -1.70
CA ALA A 125 1.78 -2.12 -0.38
C ALA A 125 2.16 -3.26 0.58
N PHE A 126 3.22 -3.09 1.38
CA PHE A 126 3.72 -4.15 2.26
C PHE A 126 3.93 -3.67 3.71
N ARG A 127 3.95 -4.64 4.63
CA ARG A 127 4.13 -4.43 6.07
C ARG A 127 5.61 -4.26 6.41
N ARG A 128 5.91 -3.38 7.37
CA ARG A 128 7.21 -3.32 8.04
C ARG A 128 7.13 -3.79 9.50
N GLN A 129 8.29 -3.90 10.14
CA GLN A 129 8.40 -4.63 11.41
C GLN A 129 7.60 -3.98 12.55
N ARG A 130 7.46 -2.66 12.59
CA ARG A 130 6.88 -1.93 13.73
C ARG A 130 5.36 -1.88 13.68
N SER A 131 4.76 -1.73 12.50
CA SER A 131 3.31 -1.59 12.34
C SER A 131 2.73 -2.58 11.32
N PRO A 132 1.58 -3.22 11.62
CA PRO A 132 0.80 -3.92 10.60
C PRO A 132 0.03 -2.96 9.67
N PHE A 133 -0.01 -1.67 10.01
CA PHE A 133 -0.71 -0.65 9.25
C PHE A 133 0.18 -0.01 8.19
N ILE A 134 -0.44 0.40 7.09
CA ILE A 134 0.17 1.28 6.08
C ILE A 134 -0.79 2.42 5.75
N ASN A 135 -0.26 3.62 5.55
CA ASN A 135 -1.01 4.72 4.96
C ASN A 135 -0.75 4.74 3.45
N ILE A 136 -1.74 4.40 2.62
CA ILE A 136 -1.58 4.40 1.16
C ILE A 136 -1.86 5.76 0.51
N TYR A 137 -2.49 6.70 1.20
CA TYR A 137 -2.89 8.00 0.63
C TYR A 137 -1.72 8.83 0.09
N PRO A 138 -0.59 8.95 0.79
CA PRO A 138 0.55 9.75 0.32
C PRO A 138 1.07 9.31 -1.05
N THR A 139 0.88 8.04 -1.41
CA THR A 139 1.20 7.50 -2.75
C THR A 139 0.46 8.21 -3.87
N PHE A 140 -0.80 8.58 -3.64
CA PHE A 140 -1.68 9.15 -4.65
C PHE A 140 -1.86 10.67 -4.53
N THR A 141 -1.45 11.25 -3.39
CA THR A 141 -1.67 12.67 -3.07
C THR A 141 -0.38 13.46 -2.81
N ALA A 142 0.76 12.79 -2.59
CA ALA A 142 1.97 13.39 -2.01
C ALA A 142 1.71 14.23 -0.75
N ASN A 143 0.61 13.96 -0.04
CA ASN A 143 0.29 14.59 1.23
C ASN A 143 0.39 13.55 2.34
N PHE A 144 1.41 13.73 3.16
CA PHE A 144 1.85 12.80 4.18
C PHE A 144 1.18 13.09 5.54
N THR A 145 0.60 14.29 5.71
CA THR A 145 -0.23 14.63 6.88
C THR A 145 -1.64 14.03 6.82
N LEU A 146 -2.12 13.65 5.63
CA LEU A 146 -3.43 13.00 5.48
C LEU A 146 -3.37 11.55 5.95
N ALA A 147 -3.94 11.29 7.12
CA ALA A 147 -4.27 9.94 7.55
C ALA A 147 -5.63 9.53 6.96
N LEU A 148 -5.76 8.26 6.54
CA LEU A 148 -7.08 7.72 6.20
C LEU A 148 -8.02 7.79 7.42
N PRO A 149 -9.31 8.11 7.19
CA PRO A 149 -10.36 7.81 8.16
C PRO A 149 -10.26 6.36 8.63
N GLY A 150 -10.28 6.14 9.94
CA GLY A 150 -10.14 4.82 10.55
C GLY A 150 -8.72 4.40 10.96
N LEU A 151 -7.66 5.09 10.53
CA LEU A 151 -6.31 4.79 11.05
C LEU A 151 -6.21 5.16 12.54
N PRO A 152 -5.79 4.23 13.42
CA PRO A 152 -5.69 4.53 14.86
C PRO A 152 -4.64 5.59 15.15
N LYS A 153 -5.00 6.62 15.94
CA LYS A 153 -4.09 7.71 16.33
C LYS A 153 -2.82 7.19 17.04
N ASP A 154 -2.94 6.16 17.87
CA ASP A 154 -1.82 5.53 18.58
C ASP A 154 -0.86 4.77 17.66
N GLU A 155 -1.27 4.45 16.44
CA GLU A 155 -0.44 3.77 15.43
C GLU A 155 0.25 4.74 14.47
N LEU A 156 -0.17 6.00 14.43
CA LEU A 156 0.39 6.99 13.50
C LEU A 156 1.90 7.10 13.64
N THR A 157 2.43 7.10 14.87
CA THR A 157 3.88 7.13 15.11
C THR A 157 4.60 5.89 14.56
N ASN A 158 4.02 4.69 14.67
CA ASN A 158 4.63 3.49 14.12
C ASN A 158 4.58 3.51 12.59
N ILE A 159 3.47 3.99 12.01
CA ILE A 159 3.29 4.13 10.56
C ILE A 159 4.30 5.13 10.00
N THR A 160 4.47 6.30 10.63
CA THR A 160 5.43 7.32 10.17
C THR A 160 6.85 6.80 10.23
N GLN A 161 7.19 6.01 11.24
CA GLN A 161 8.51 5.38 11.39
C GLN A 161 8.77 4.23 10.42
N ASP A 162 7.74 3.54 9.97
CA ASP A 162 7.85 2.50 8.94
C ASP A 162 7.85 3.11 7.53
N GLY A 163 7.22 4.27 7.35
CA GLY A 163 7.22 5.06 6.13
C GLY A 163 5.80 5.27 5.62
N TRP A 164 5.58 6.46 5.06
CA TRP A 164 4.28 6.89 4.55
C TRP A 164 3.93 6.31 3.17
N SER A 165 4.92 5.79 2.44
CA SER A 165 4.70 5.03 1.22
C SER A 165 5.67 3.87 1.23
N SER A 166 5.17 2.65 1.48
CA SER A 166 5.94 1.40 1.46
C SER A 166 5.41 0.52 0.34
N ILE A 167 5.93 0.73 -0.88
CA ILE A 167 5.45 0.10 -2.10
C ILE A 167 6.55 -0.75 -2.74
N ARG A 168 6.17 -1.92 -3.22
CA ARG A 168 7.00 -2.83 -4.00
C ARG A 168 6.42 -2.98 -5.40
N THR A 169 7.29 -3.10 -6.39
CA THR A 169 6.92 -3.53 -7.75
C THR A 169 7.20 -5.04 -7.87
N ILE A 170 6.29 -5.76 -8.50
CA ILE A 170 6.38 -7.19 -8.76
C ILE A 170 7.18 -7.43 -10.04
N ASP A 171 8.06 -8.43 -10.04
CA ASP A 171 8.89 -8.79 -11.18
C ASP A 171 8.05 -9.12 -12.43
N HIS A 172 8.50 -8.62 -13.59
CA HIS A 172 7.74 -8.50 -14.84
C HIS A 172 7.21 -9.81 -15.46
N TYR A 173 7.64 -10.99 -14.99
CA TYR A 173 7.48 -12.19 -15.81
C TYR A 173 6.21 -13.03 -15.57
N GLN A 174 5.68 -13.22 -14.36
CA GLN A 174 4.51 -14.14 -14.16
C GLN A 174 3.62 -13.86 -12.94
N GLU A 175 3.87 -12.83 -12.14
CA GLU A 175 3.11 -12.58 -10.90
C GLU A 175 2.12 -11.42 -11.11
N THR A 176 1.04 -11.66 -11.84
CA THR A 176 -0.04 -10.69 -11.96
C THR A 176 -1.08 -10.91 -10.87
N ILE A 177 -1.37 -9.86 -10.10
CA ILE A 177 -2.36 -9.95 -9.03
C ILE A 177 -3.74 -9.61 -9.56
N GLN A 178 -4.70 -10.49 -9.23
CA GLN A 178 -6.12 -10.25 -9.47
C GLN A 178 -6.77 -9.72 -8.17
N PRO A 179 -7.25 -8.47 -8.18
CA PRO A 179 -7.92 -7.89 -7.02
C PRO A 179 -9.38 -8.34 -6.94
N LEU A 180 -9.80 -8.76 -5.75
CA LEU A 180 -11.20 -9.14 -5.50
C LEU A 180 -12.05 -7.96 -5.00
N ILE A 181 -11.41 -6.98 -4.36
CA ILE A 181 -12.00 -5.73 -3.89
C ILE A 181 -11.13 -4.59 -4.44
N GLN A 182 -11.76 -3.56 -5.00
CA GLN A 182 -11.05 -2.39 -5.52
C GLN A 182 -11.69 -1.12 -4.97
N GLN A 183 -10.94 -0.31 -4.26
CA GLN A 183 -11.38 1.01 -3.81
C GLN A 183 -10.76 2.08 -4.70
N GLN A 184 -11.61 2.89 -5.30
CA GLN A 184 -11.18 4.09 -6.02
C GLN A 184 -11.18 5.27 -5.06
N LEU A 185 -9.99 5.77 -4.73
CA LEU A 185 -9.84 6.93 -3.87
C LEU A 185 -10.40 8.17 -4.57
N GLN A 186 -11.38 8.79 -3.92
CA GLN A 186 -11.76 10.15 -4.24
C GLN A 186 -10.74 11.08 -3.60
N ILE A 187 -9.90 11.69 -4.43
CA ILE A 187 -8.98 12.74 -3.99
C ILE A 187 -9.64 14.05 -4.41
N VAL A 188 -10.28 14.72 -3.45
CA VAL A 188 -10.89 16.03 -3.69
C VAL A 188 -9.78 17.07 -3.78
N TYR A 189 -9.51 17.56 -4.99
CA TYR A 189 -8.73 18.77 -5.18
C TYR A 189 -9.57 19.96 -4.74
N SER A 190 -9.49 20.36 -3.47
CA SER A 190 -9.46 21.80 -3.23
C SER A 190 -8.20 22.35 -3.90
N ASN A 191 -8.16 23.63 -4.27
CA ASN A 191 -7.02 24.28 -4.94
C ASN A 191 -5.64 24.14 -4.22
N LYS A 192 -5.54 23.35 -3.14
CA LYS A 192 -4.35 23.10 -2.32
C LYS A 192 -3.82 21.66 -2.34
N LEU A 193 -4.50 20.63 -2.85
CA LEU A 193 -3.96 19.24 -2.88
C LEU A 193 -3.53 18.85 -4.31
N PRO A 194 -2.42 18.11 -4.53
CA PRO A 194 -1.99 17.66 -5.86
C PRO A 194 -2.47 16.23 -6.11
N PHE A 195 -2.72 15.90 -7.38
CA PHE A 195 -2.84 14.51 -7.81
C PHE A 195 -1.45 13.95 -8.09
N VAL A 196 -1.15 12.78 -7.57
CA VAL A 196 -0.05 11.97 -8.09
C VAL A 196 -0.65 10.87 -8.94
N LYS A 197 -0.38 10.93 -10.25
CA LYS A 197 -0.71 9.82 -11.15
C LYS A 197 0.24 8.67 -10.84
N HIS A 198 -0.23 7.74 -10.01
CA HIS A 198 0.49 6.54 -9.61
C HIS A 198 -0.27 5.30 -10.11
N PRO A 199 0.42 4.22 -10.52
CA PRO A 199 -0.23 2.94 -10.80
C PRO A 199 -1.08 2.45 -9.61
N PRO A 200 -2.13 1.64 -9.87
CA PRO A 200 -2.90 1.01 -8.79
C PRO A 200 -2.00 0.15 -7.89
N VAL A 201 -2.29 0.16 -6.59
CA VAL A 201 -1.53 -0.56 -5.56
C VAL A 201 -2.43 -1.59 -4.90
N ALA A 202 -2.06 -2.87 -4.94
CA ALA A 202 -2.73 -3.90 -4.16
C ALA A 202 -2.11 -4.02 -2.75
N ILE A 203 -2.90 -4.46 -1.77
CA ILE A 203 -2.45 -4.61 -0.39
C ILE A 203 -1.93 -6.04 -0.20
N GLU A 204 -0.69 -6.16 0.22
CA GLU A 204 -0.08 -7.45 0.51
C GLU A 204 -0.71 -8.10 1.76
N PRO A 205 -0.78 -9.45 1.81
CA PRO A 205 -1.09 -10.15 3.04
C PRO A 205 -0.25 -9.67 4.24
N PHE A 206 -0.86 -9.68 5.42
CA PHE A 206 -0.28 -9.17 6.68
C PHE A 206 -0.10 -7.64 6.76
N THR A 207 -0.59 -6.91 5.75
CA THR A 207 -0.69 -5.44 5.76
C THR A 207 -2.15 -5.02 5.84
N PHE A 208 -2.43 -3.95 6.59
CA PHE A 208 -3.77 -3.40 6.72
C PHE A 208 -3.80 -1.91 6.36
N THR A 209 -4.83 -1.52 5.63
CA THR A 209 -5.21 -0.12 5.40
C THR A 209 -6.73 -0.03 5.45
N PRO A 210 -7.33 0.99 6.09
CA PRO A 210 -8.77 1.07 6.16
C PRO A 210 -9.39 1.26 4.77
N LEU A 211 -10.54 0.62 4.55
CA LEU A 211 -11.41 0.94 3.42
C LEU A 211 -12.27 2.16 3.78
N SER A 212 -12.60 2.98 2.78
CA SER A 212 -13.69 3.95 2.92
C SER A 212 -15.04 3.22 2.87
N ASP A 213 -16.12 3.98 2.98
CA ASP A 213 -17.52 3.54 2.83
C ASP A 213 -18.09 3.86 1.43
N ASP A 214 -17.21 4.18 0.47
CA ASP A 214 -17.60 4.67 -0.86
C ASP A 214 -16.59 4.26 -1.96
N ASN A 215 -17.10 4.15 -3.18
CA ASN A 215 -16.39 3.80 -4.42
C ASN A 215 -15.62 2.48 -4.36
N ILE A 216 -16.33 1.44 -3.92
CA ILE A 216 -15.75 0.11 -3.78
C ILE A 216 -16.39 -0.83 -4.79
N LEU A 217 -15.56 -1.45 -5.61
CA LEU A 217 -15.93 -2.51 -6.53
C LEU A 217 -15.61 -3.87 -5.89
N PHE A 218 -16.64 -4.70 -5.72
CA PHE A 218 -16.50 -6.09 -5.32
C PHE A 218 -16.66 -7.00 -6.53
N THR A 219 -15.77 -7.98 -6.65
CA THR A 219 -15.92 -9.11 -7.58
C THR A 219 -16.69 -10.25 -6.89
N TYR A 220 -17.22 -11.17 -7.68
CA TYR A 220 -18.01 -12.31 -7.21
C TYR A 220 -17.39 -13.03 -6.01
N ASP A 221 -16.10 -13.36 -6.06
CA ASP A 221 -15.40 -14.10 -5.00
C ASP A 221 -15.24 -13.31 -3.70
N ALA A 222 -15.58 -12.02 -3.68
CA ALA A 222 -15.59 -11.17 -2.48
C ALA A 222 -17.00 -10.75 -2.04
N PHE A 223 -18.09 -11.29 -2.59
CA PHE A 223 -19.44 -10.89 -2.18
C PHE A 223 -19.78 -11.23 -0.73
N TRP A 224 -19.13 -12.22 -0.13
CA TRP A 224 -19.21 -12.46 1.32
C TRP A 224 -18.81 -11.22 2.15
N ALA A 225 -17.95 -10.35 1.62
CA ALA A 225 -17.48 -9.14 2.28
C ALA A 225 -18.43 -7.94 2.14
N LEU A 226 -19.55 -8.07 1.41
CA LEU A 226 -20.51 -6.96 1.22
C LEU A 226 -21.36 -6.65 2.45
N VAL A 227 -21.40 -7.55 3.44
CA VAL A 227 -22.23 -7.39 4.64
C VAL A 227 -21.93 -6.10 5.38
N LEU A 228 -22.98 -5.32 5.63
CA LEU A 228 -22.93 -4.15 6.49
C LEU A 228 -23.58 -4.47 7.84
N SER A 229 -22.89 -4.07 8.90
CA SER A 229 -23.41 -4.09 10.28
C SER A 229 -24.41 -2.94 10.49
N GLN A 230 -25.31 -3.09 11.46
CA GLN A 230 -26.16 -1.99 11.95
C GLN A 230 -25.53 -1.22 13.11
N SER A 231 -24.65 -1.87 13.88
CA SER A 231 -24.04 -1.37 15.12
C SER A 231 -22.61 -0.85 14.92
N ARG A 232 -21.96 -1.18 13.79
CA ARG A 232 -20.57 -0.82 13.50
C ARG A 232 -20.46 -0.02 12.21
N SER A 233 -19.37 0.75 12.10
CA SER A 233 -19.08 1.52 10.89
C SER A 233 -18.64 0.63 9.72
N ASP A 234 -18.84 1.10 8.49
CA ASP A 234 -18.38 0.44 7.28
C ASP A 234 -16.84 0.29 7.25
N ILE A 235 -16.12 1.20 7.92
CA ILE A 235 -14.67 1.13 8.12
C ILE A 235 -14.30 -0.09 8.99
N TRP A 236 -15.10 -0.46 9.99
CA TRP A 236 -14.81 -1.62 10.84
C TRP A 236 -14.81 -2.93 10.04
N ARG A 237 -15.71 -3.05 9.05
CA ARG A 237 -15.75 -4.17 8.10
C ARG A 237 -14.42 -4.36 7.38
N SER A 238 -13.71 -3.27 7.09
CA SER A 238 -12.45 -3.30 6.34
C SER A 238 -11.37 -4.18 6.97
N TRP A 239 -11.33 -4.25 8.30
CA TRP A 239 -10.26 -4.94 9.01
C TRP A 239 -10.39 -6.46 8.91
N TRP A 240 -11.55 -7.01 9.28
CA TRP A 240 -11.76 -8.45 9.24
C TRP A 240 -11.83 -8.98 7.79
N VAL A 241 -12.38 -8.19 6.86
CA VAL A 241 -12.41 -8.54 5.44
C VAL A 241 -11.00 -8.69 4.87
N GLN A 242 -10.09 -7.75 5.17
CA GLN A 242 -8.69 -7.87 4.73
C GLN A 242 -8.05 -9.15 5.27
N ARG A 243 -8.30 -9.50 6.54
CA ARG A 243 -7.77 -10.76 7.08
C ARG A 243 -8.30 -11.98 6.34
N ILE A 244 -9.60 -12.06 6.10
CA ILE A 244 -10.23 -13.22 5.45
C ILE A 244 -9.84 -13.32 3.98
N LEU A 245 -9.62 -12.20 3.27
CA LEU A 245 -9.12 -12.19 1.89
C LEU A 245 -7.86 -13.05 1.73
N TRP A 246 -6.96 -13.05 2.72
CA TRP A 246 -5.72 -13.83 2.66
C TRP A 246 -5.96 -15.34 2.61
N ASP A 247 -7.03 -15.84 3.24
CA ASP A 247 -7.35 -17.27 3.27
C ASP A 247 -7.82 -17.79 1.90
N ILE A 248 -8.23 -16.89 0.99
CA ILE A 248 -8.65 -17.21 -0.38
C ILE A 248 -7.69 -16.67 -1.44
N ASN A 249 -6.50 -16.21 -1.04
CA ASN A 249 -5.52 -15.53 -1.91
C ASN A 249 -6.13 -14.31 -2.65
N GLY A 250 -7.12 -13.68 -2.03
CA GLY A 250 -7.77 -12.47 -2.50
C GLY A 250 -6.95 -11.23 -2.18
N ASN A 251 -7.05 -10.22 -3.04
CA ASN A 251 -6.28 -8.98 -2.90
C ASN A 251 -7.21 -7.77 -2.89
N LEU A 252 -6.88 -6.80 -2.04
CA LEU A 252 -7.51 -5.50 -2.02
C LEU A 252 -6.68 -4.52 -2.85
N LEU A 253 -7.30 -3.79 -3.78
CA LEU A 253 -6.66 -2.79 -4.61
C LEU A 253 -7.10 -1.37 -4.25
N PHE A 254 -6.15 -0.44 -4.27
CA PHE A 254 -6.41 0.99 -4.30
C PHE A 254 -5.95 1.58 -5.62
N SER A 255 -6.82 2.37 -6.23
CA SER A 255 -6.49 3.22 -7.36
C SER A 255 -6.95 4.64 -7.10
N SER A 256 -6.43 5.59 -7.86
CA SER A 256 -6.84 6.98 -7.79
C SER A 256 -7.24 7.46 -9.18
N TYR A 257 -8.22 8.35 -9.24
CA TYR A 257 -8.67 8.96 -10.48
C TYR A 257 -8.67 10.49 -10.31
N PRO A 258 -8.09 11.26 -11.25
CA PRO A 258 -8.07 12.71 -11.12
C PRO A 258 -9.48 13.27 -11.32
N HIS A 259 -10.03 13.95 -10.31
CA HIS A 259 -11.27 14.71 -10.46
C HIS A 259 -11.12 16.11 -9.87
N GLN A 260 -11.27 17.12 -10.73
CA GLN A 260 -11.41 18.51 -10.30
C GLN A 260 -12.81 18.70 -9.72
N ILE A 261 -12.89 19.22 -8.51
CA ILE A 261 -14.15 19.63 -7.89
C ILE A 261 -14.03 21.12 -7.57
N ASN A 262 -14.85 21.95 -8.22
CA ASN A 262 -14.90 23.41 -7.95
C ASN A 262 -15.65 23.76 -6.64
N THR A 263 -15.95 22.78 -5.80
CA THR A 263 -16.69 23.00 -4.54
C THR A 263 -15.83 22.67 -3.33
N THR A 264 -15.78 23.63 -2.41
CA THR A 264 -15.07 23.67 -1.12
C THR A 264 -15.57 22.68 -0.08
N THR A 265 -16.12 21.53 -0.47
CA THR A 265 -16.36 20.44 0.49
C THR A 265 -15.04 19.73 0.70
N SER A 266 -14.24 20.25 1.63
CA SER A 266 -13.21 19.49 2.31
C SER A 266 -13.75 18.09 2.60
N PHE A 267 -12.92 17.06 2.43
CA PHE A 267 -13.06 15.90 3.30
C PHE A 267 -13.09 16.46 4.72
N HIS A 268 -14.28 16.60 5.29
CA HIS A 268 -14.39 16.81 6.72
C HIS A 268 -13.80 15.53 7.30
N HIS A 269 -12.58 15.64 7.78
CA HIS A 269 -12.17 14.86 8.94
C HIS A 269 -13.25 15.14 9.97
N ASP A 270 -14.30 14.32 9.99
CA ASP A 270 -15.10 14.18 11.18
C ASP A 270 -14.15 13.55 12.20
N ASP A 271 -13.44 14.43 12.91
CA ASP A 271 -12.71 14.17 14.15
C ASP A 271 -13.59 13.45 15.19
N ASN A 272 -14.90 13.38 14.93
CA ASN A 272 -15.94 12.76 15.73
C ASN A 272 -16.28 11.31 15.38
N THR A 273 -15.61 10.67 14.41
CA THR A 273 -15.64 9.19 14.42
C THR A 273 -14.81 8.77 15.62
N ASN A 274 -15.48 8.45 16.74
CA ASN A 274 -14.89 7.82 17.91
C ASN A 274 -14.03 6.64 17.41
N GLN A 275 -12.76 6.90 17.15
CA GLN A 275 -11.82 5.90 16.68
C GLN A 275 -11.71 4.93 17.84
N ASP A 276 -12.30 3.76 17.66
CA ASP A 276 -12.34 2.72 18.68
C ASP A 276 -10.89 2.47 19.10
N ALA A 277 -10.54 2.84 20.33
CA ALA A 277 -9.19 2.76 20.87
C ALA A 277 -8.64 1.32 20.82
N ASN A 278 -9.49 0.35 20.47
CA ASN A 278 -9.16 -1.05 20.31
C ASN A 278 -8.84 -1.46 18.86
N VAL A 279 -8.92 -0.60 17.84
CA VAL A 279 -8.61 -0.98 16.45
C VAL A 279 -7.15 -1.47 16.32
N GLY A 280 -6.19 -0.81 16.98
CA GLY A 280 -4.81 -1.26 17.02
C GLY A 280 -4.68 -2.70 17.56
N LYS A 281 -5.38 -3.01 18.65
CA LYS A 281 -5.42 -4.36 19.25
C LYS A 281 -6.11 -5.37 18.34
N LEU A 282 -7.25 -5.01 17.75
CA LEU A 282 -7.99 -5.83 16.80
C LEU A 282 -7.11 -6.21 15.60
N VAL A 283 -6.45 -5.24 14.97
CA VAL A 283 -5.61 -5.50 13.80
C VAL A 283 -4.41 -6.37 14.16
N ARG A 284 -3.80 -6.17 15.34
CA ARG A 284 -2.74 -7.07 15.84
C ARG A 284 -3.27 -8.49 16.07
N PHE A 285 -4.46 -8.64 16.63
CA PHE A 285 -5.14 -9.93 16.76
C PHE A 285 -5.37 -10.57 15.39
N LEU A 286 -6.00 -9.85 14.45
CA LEU A 286 -6.27 -10.32 13.09
C LEU A 286 -4.99 -10.73 12.36
N SER A 287 -3.89 -9.96 12.51
CA SER A 287 -2.60 -10.27 11.90
C SER A 287 -2.00 -11.62 12.33
N LYS A 288 -2.40 -12.12 13.51
CA LYS A 288 -1.92 -13.38 14.09
C LYS A 288 -2.96 -14.50 14.01
N TRP A 289 -4.24 -14.15 13.83
CA TRP A 289 -5.35 -15.09 13.80
C TRP A 289 -5.17 -16.13 12.69
N LYS A 290 -5.54 -17.38 12.96
CA LYS A 290 -5.46 -18.52 12.03
C LYS A 290 -6.64 -19.44 12.29
N SER A 291 -7.08 -20.13 11.24
CA SER A 291 -8.13 -21.14 11.30
C SER A 291 -7.69 -22.45 10.65
N THR A 292 -8.23 -23.55 11.18
CA THR A 292 -8.12 -24.90 10.61
C THR A 292 -9.34 -25.32 9.80
N LYS A 293 -10.42 -24.52 9.80
CA LYS A 293 -11.65 -24.80 9.06
C LYS A 293 -11.39 -24.84 7.56
N THR A 294 -12.16 -25.67 6.85
CA THR A 294 -11.94 -25.96 5.42
C THR A 294 -12.78 -25.10 4.50
N THR A 295 -13.87 -24.53 4.99
CA THR A 295 -14.74 -23.63 4.20
C THR A 295 -14.61 -22.17 4.64
N LEU A 296 -14.90 -21.24 3.72
CA LEU A 296 -14.84 -19.81 4.02
C LEU A 296 -15.90 -19.37 5.04
N ALA A 297 -17.13 -19.88 4.91
CA ALA A 297 -18.22 -19.55 5.83
C ALA A 297 -17.88 -19.95 7.28
N GLU A 298 -17.37 -21.16 7.49
CA GLU A 298 -16.94 -21.62 8.83
C GLU A 298 -15.79 -20.79 9.39
N ARG A 299 -14.85 -20.32 8.54
CA ARG A 299 -13.74 -19.44 8.97
C ARG A 299 -14.22 -18.07 9.40
N ILE A 300 -15.17 -17.50 8.66
CA ILE A 300 -15.77 -16.21 8.99
C ILE A 300 -16.51 -16.34 10.34
N GLU A 301 -17.30 -17.39 10.53
CA GLU A 301 -18.01 -17.62 11.78
C GLU A 301 -17.06 -17.87 12.97
N GLU A 302 -16.00 -18.66 12.78
CA GLU A 302 -14.97 -18.89 13.80
C GLU A 302 -14.26 -17.58 14.17
N LEU A 303 -13.91 -16.74 13.19
CA LEU A 303 -13.29 -15.45 13.44
C LEU A 303 -14.18 -14.57 14.34
N PHE A 304 -15.48 -14.48 14.06
CA PHE A 304 -16.39 -13.67 14.87
C PHE A 304 -16.58 -14.24 16.28
N ASN A 305 -16.64 -15.57 16.43
CA ASN A 305 -16.64 -16.20 17.75
C ASN A 305 -15.38 -15.86 18.56
N ASP A 306 -14.21 -15.89 17.94
CA ASP A 306 -12.96 -15.52 18.62
C ASP A 306 -12.89 -14.02 18.91
N MET A 307 -13.39 -13.18 18.01
CA MET A 307 -13.49 -11.74 18.25
C MET A 307 -14.43 -11.40 19.42
N ILE A 308 -15.51 -12.16 19.63
CA ILE A 308 -16.38 -12.02 20.82
C ILE A 308 -15.62 -12.39 22.10
N LYS A 309 -14.88 -13.50 22.10
CA LYS A 309 -14.06 -13.93 23.26
C LYS A 309 -13.06 -12.86 23.66
N GLU A 310 -12.42 -12.24 22.67
CA GLU A 310 -11.46 -11.14 22.83
C GLU A 310 -12.13 -9.76 23.01
N LYS A 311 -13.47 -9.71 23.05
CA LYS A 311 -14.29 -8.49 23.27
C LYS A 311 -14.12 -7.40 22.21
N TYR A 312 -13.84 -7.78 20.96
CA TYR A 312 -13.79 -6.84 19.82
C TYR A 312 -15.18 -6.60 19.19
N CYS A 313 -16.12 -7.53 19.34
CA CYS A 313 -17.52 -7.40 18.96
C CYS A 313 -18.43 -8.15 19.93
N ASP A 314 -19.74 -8.02 19.74
CA ASP A 314 -20.79 -8.67 20.53
C ASP A 314 -21.49 -9.77 19.73
N ILE A 315 -22.45 -10.43 20.39
CA ILE A 315 -23.23 -11.53 19.82
C ILE A 315 -24.12 -11.06 18.66
N ASP A 316 -24.58 -9.80 18.68
CA ASP A 316 -25.44 -9.24 17.64
C ASP A 316 -24.69 -9.11 16.30
N GLU A 317 -23.39 -8.80 16.35
CA GLU A 317 -22.53 -8.85 15.18
C GLU A 317 -22.39 -10.25 14.60
N LEU A 318 -22.18 -11.26 15.46
CA LEU A 318 -22.12 -12.66 14.99
C LEU A 318 -23.45 -13.08 14.37
N GLN A 319 -24.60 -12.71 14.95
CA GLN A 319 -25.90 -13.01 14.40
C GLN A 319 -26.10 -12.33 13.02
N THR A 320 -25.64 -11.10 12.86
CA THR A 320 -25.68 -10.38 11.57
C THR A 320 -24.88 -11.12 10.50
N ILE A 321 -23.69 -11.62 10.85
CA ILE A 321 -22.86 -12.42 9.94
C ILE A 321 -23.49 -13.76 9.60
N GLN A 322 -24.02 -14.49 10.60
CA GLN A 322 -24.68 -15.78 10.37
C GLN A 322 -25.91 -15.62 9.45
N ASN A 323 -26.72 -14.58 9.66
CA ASN A 323 -27.85 -14.24 8.81
C ASN A 323 -27.41 -13.95 7.36
N TRP A 324 -26.31 -13.21 7.20
CA TRP A 324 -25.74 -12.92 5.89
C TRP A 324 -25.26 -14.18 5.16
N LEU A 325 -24.50 -15.05 5.85
CA LEU A 325 -24.00 -16.30 5.28
C LEU A 325 -25.16 -17.22 4.85
N GLN A 326 -26.20 -17.35 5.68
CA GLN A 326 -27.40 -18.12 5.34
C GLN A 326 -28.13 -17.54 4.12
N ASP A 327 -28.26 -16.22 4.03
CA ASP A 327 -28.92 -15.59 2.89
C ASP A 327 -28.10 -15.74 1.59
N LEU A 328 -26.76 -15.73 1.68
CA LEU A 328 -25.89 -16.05 0.55
C LEU A 328 -26.11 -17.47 0.03
N GLU A 329 -26.20 -18.45 0.93
CA GLU A 329 -26.54 -19.84 0.57
C GLU A 329 -27.92 -19.93 -0.11
N LYS A 330 -28.93 -19.22 0.42
CA LYS A 330 -30.28 -19.18 -0.18
C LYS A 330 -30.29 -18.63 -1.61
N VAL A 331 -29.44 -17.65 -1.92
CA VAL A 331 -29.28 -17.13 -3.28
C VAL A 331 -28.29 -17.93 -4.13
N LYS A 332 -27.83 -19.08 -3.63
CA LYS A 332 -26.87 -20.00 -4.29
C LYS A 332 -25.55 -19.32 -4.63
N TYR A 333 -25.06 -18.47 -3.74
CA TYR A 333 -23.71 -17.95 -3.83
C TYR A 333 -22.70 -19.08 -3.57
N GLU A 334 -21.73 -19.25 -4.47
CA GLU A 334 -20.65 -20.21 -4.33
C GLU A 334 -19.48 -19.51 -3.64
N PHE A 335 -19.19 -19.91 -2.39
CA PHE A 335 -18.05 -19.39 -1.65
C PHE A 335 -16.73 -19.86 -2.31
N PRO A 336 -15.73 -18.97 -2.44
CA PRO A 336 -14.45 -19.36 -3.00
C PRO A 336 -13.71 -20.36 -2.08
N PRO A 337 -12.90 -21.27 -2.65
CA PRO A 337 -12.18 -22.27 -1.87
C PRO A 337 -11.03 -21.64 -1.08
N ILE A 338 -10.79 -22.17 0.12
CA ILE A 338 -9.61 -21.80 0.93
C ILE A 338 -8.34 -22.25 0.22
N LYS A 339 -7.37 -21.34 0.10
CA LYS A 339 -6.06 -21.63 -0.47
C LYS A 339 -5.10 -22.02 0.66
N THR A 340 -4.63 -23.26 0.65
CA THR A 340 -3.58 -23.70 1.57
C THR A 340 -2.21 -23.25 1.05
N SER A 341 -1.34 -22.80 1.96
CA SER A 341 -0.02 -22.20 1.67
C SER A 341 0.97 -23.09 0.91
N LYS A 342 0.62 -24.34 0.59
CA LYS A 342 1.49 -25.30 -0.11
C LYS A 342 1.67 -24.98 -1.60
N SER A 343 0.80 -24.18 -2.21
CA SER A 343 0.83 -23.94 -3.66
C SER A 343 1.74 -22.79 -4.12
N GLN A 344 2.31 -21.99 -3.22
CA GLN A 344 3.21 -20.89 -3.59
C GLN A 344 4.67 -21.33 -3.76
N SER A 345 5.09 -22.39 -3.06
CA SER A 345 6.47 -22.92 -3.13
C SER A 345 6.74 -23.79 -4.35
N GLU A 346 5.72 -24.33 -5.01
CA GLU A 346 5.88 -25.30 -6.11
C GLU A 346 5.97 -24.64 -7.50
N GLN A 347 5.42 -23.43 -7.69
CA GLN A 347 5.51 -22.72 -8.98
C GLN A 347 6.85 -22.01 -9.22
N VAL A 348 7.66 -21.81 -8.18
CA VAL A 348 8.95 -21.10 -8.28
C VAL A 348 10.12 -22.02 -8.69
N ASN A 349 9.97 -23.34 -8.55
CA ASN A 349 11.09 -24.28 -8.71
C ASN A 349 11.43 -24.67 -10.16
N ASN A 350 10.66 -24.27 -11.15
CA ASN A 350 10.92 -24.61 -12.56
C ASN A 350 11.52 -23.44 -13.35
N ARG A 351 12.69 -22.93 -12.95
CA ARG A 351 13.51 -22.05 -13.79
C ARG A 351 15.01 -22.26 -13.56
N ILE A 352 15.52 -23.43 -13.94
CA ILE A 352 16.96 -23.61 -14.15
C ILE A 352 17.25 -23.22 -15.61
N GLY A 353 17.52 -21.94 -15.82
CA GLY A 353 18.12 -21.41 -17.04
C GLY A 353 19.13 -20.35 -16.60
N VAL A 354 20.39 -20.51 -17.02
CA VAL A 354 21.57 -19.64 -16.80
C VAL A 354 21.39 -18.58 -15.70
N ARG A 355 21.97 -18.80 -14.51
CA ARG A 355 21.99 -17.83 -13.41
C ARG A 355 22.62 -16.51 -13.90
N ARG A 356 21.79 -15.55 -14.30
CA ARG A 356 22.21 -14.18 -14.59
C ARG A 356 22.56 -13.52 -13.27
N ARG A 357 23.68 -12.79 -13.28
CA ARG A 357 24.10 -11.98 -12.13
C ARG A 357 23.02 -10.96 -11.81
N ARG A 358 22.61 -10.89 -10.55
CA ARG A 358 21.63 -9.91 -10.04
C ARG A 358 22.30 -8.89 -9.13
N THR A 359 21.98 -7.62 -9.33
CA THR A 359 22.49 -6.50 -8.54
C THR A 359 21.38 -5.83 -7.75
N ALA A 360 21.54 -5.71 -6.44
CA ALA A 360 20.69 -4.85 -5.62
C ALA A 360 21.29 -3.45 -5.52
N VAL A 361 20.48 -2.41 -5.69
CA VAL A 361 20.89 -1.02 -5.52
C VAL A 361 20.12 -0.38 -4.38
N CYS A 362 20.83 -0.01 -3.32
CA CYS A 362 20.30 0.77 -2.22
C CYS A 362 20.52 2.25 -2.43
N LEU A 363 19.43 2.97 -2.66
CA LEU A 363 19.39 4.42 -2.75
C LEU A 363 18.92 5.00 -1.42
N THR A 364 19.74 5.84 -0.81
CA THR A 364 19.44 6.51 0.47
C THR A 364 19.67 8.02 0.39
N GLY A 365 19.06 8.78 1.29
CA GLY A 365 19.28 10.22 1.40
C GLY A 365 18.02 11.03 1.17
N LEU A 366 18.22 12.24 0.64
CA LEU A 366 17.17 13.23 0.44
C LEU A 366 16.39 12.97 -0.86
N THR A 367 15.06 12.93 -0.76
CA THR A 367 14.15 12.84 -1.92
C THR A 367 14.35 13.96 -2.93
N GLU A 368 14.83 15.10 -2.46
CA GLU A 368 14.99 16.34 -3.19
C GLU A 368 16.04 16.24 -4.30
N CYS A 369 17.00 15.33 -4.17
CA CYS A 369 18.07 15.16 -5.14
C CYS A 369 17.76 14.10 -6.21
N ILE A 370 16.57 13.47 -6.18
CA ILE A 370 16.26 12.35 -7.09
C ILE A 370 16.32 12.79 -8.55
N ASN A 371 15.70 13.92 -8.88
CA ASN A 371 15.64 14.38 -10.26
C ASN A 371 17.01 14.80 -10.79
N GLU A 372 17.79 15.50 -9.98
CA GLU A 372 19.05 16.09 -10.40
C GLU A 372 20.23 15.10 -10.40
N ALA A 373 20.35 14.26 -9.37
CA ALA A 373 21.50 13.37 -9.19
C ALA A 373 21.15 11.91 -9.49
N TRP A 374 20.04 11.39 -8.96
CA TRP A 374 19.77 9.97 -9.06
C TRP A 374 19.49 9.52 -10.49
N THR A 375 18.75 10.28 -11.30
CA THR A 375 18.43 9.85 -12.68
C THR A 375 19.68 9.60 -13.52
N PRO A 376 20.67 10.52 -13.61
CA PRO A 376 21.95 10.26 -14.26
C PRO A 376 22.71 9.08 -13.63
N THR A 377 22.78 9.03 -12.30
CA THR A 377 23.52 8.00 -11.55
C THR A 377 22.95 6.59 -11.77
N ALA A 378 21.62 6.45 -11.80
CA ALA A 378 20.95 5.18 -12.08
C ALA A 378 21.27 4.66 -13.48
N ASN A 379 21.30 5.55 -14.47
CA ASN A 379 21.64 5.18 -15.85
C ASN A 379 23.11 4.76 -15.98
N ALA A 380 24.02 5.47 -15.30
CA ALA A 380 25.42 5.08 -15.23
C ALA A 380 25.60 3.69 -14.59
N ILE A 381 25.00 3.45 -13.42
CA ILE A 381 25.07 2.15 -12.72
C ILE A 381 24.54 1.03 -13.63
N ARG A 382 23.39 1.21 -14.27
CA ARG A 382 22.81 0.21 -15.21
C ARG A 382 23.74 -0.10 -16.36
N THR A 383 24.42 0.91 -16.90
CA THR A 383 25.31 0.78 -18.06
C THR A 383 26.61 0.05 -17.69
N HIS A 384 27.18 0.34 -16.52
CA HIS A 384 28.54 -0.07 -16.16
C HIS A 384 28.65 -1.31 -15.27
N ILE A 385 27.55 -1.74 -14.62
CA ILE A 385 27.51 -2.98 -13.83
C ILE A 385 26.94 -4.16 -14.64
N GLY A 386 25.98 -3.88 -15.53
CA GLY A 386 25.28 -4.91 -16.31
C GLY A 386 24.42 -5.86 -15.47
N GLY A 387 23.74 -6.79 -16.13
CA GLY A 387 22.87 -7.78 -15.49
C GLY A 387 21.50 -7.24 -15.07
N ASP A 388 20.73 -8.07 -14.36
CA ASP A 388 19.43 -7.67 -13.81
C ASP A 388 19.66 -6.81 -12.57
N MET A 389 18.85 -5.76 -12.41
CA MET A 389 19.01 -4.78 -11.35
C MET A 389 17.71 -4.46 -10.66
N ASP A 390 17.74 -4.54 -9.33
CA ASP A 390 16.64 -4.17 -8.47
C ASP A 390 17.00 -2.96 -7.62
N ILE A 391 16.10 -1.97 -7.56
CA ILE A 391 16.35 -0.70 -6.86
C ILE A 391 15.48 -0.62 -5.61
N PHE A 392 16.15 -0.37 -4.49
CA PHE A 392 15.59 -0.24 -3.16
C PHE A 392 15.79 1.21 -2.70
N MET A 393 14.70 1.96 -2.58
CA MET A 393 14.72 3.35 -2.17
C MET A 393 14.32 3.49 -0.71
N TYR A 394 15.17 4.12 0.09
CA TYR A 394 14.88 4.51 1.48
C TYR A 394 15.20 5.99 1.63
N LEU A 395 14.18 6.83 1.43
CA LEU A 395 14.37 8.27 1.25
C LEU A 395 13.54 9.07 2.24
N SER A 396 14.16 10.10 2.79
CA SER A 396 13.49 11.09 3.64
C SER A 396 13.47 12.43 2.94
N SER A 397 12.53 13.30 3.30
CA SER A 397 12.61 14.71 2.98
C SER A 397 12.91 15.53 4.24
N THR A 398 13.37 16.76 4.02
CA THR A 398 13.60 17.76 5.06
C THR A 398 12.53 18.83 4.96
N GLU A 399 11.69 18.98 6.00
CA GLU A 399 10.85 20.18 6.18
C GLU A 399 11.70 21.46 6.35
N PRO A 400 11.16 22.66 6.07
CA PRO A 400 11.92 23.85 5.68
C PRO A 400 12.49 24.62 6.88
N VAL A 401 13.26 23.96 7.74
CA VAL A 401 13.77 24.59 8.98
C VAL A 401 15.21 25.06 8.86
N VAL A 402 15.96 24.71 7.80
CA VAL A 402 17.39 25.07 7.75
C VAL A 402 17.76 26.10 6.69
N ASP A 403 17.05 26.23 5.57
CA ASP A 403 17.36 27.28 4.60
C ASP A 403 16.08 27.85 3.98
N GLN A 404 15.78 29.10 4.30
CA GLN A 404 14.75 29.95 3.68
C GLN A 404 14.97 30.19 2.17
N LEU A 405 15.80 29.36 1.54
CA LEU A 405 16.28 29.51 0.19
C LEU A 405 15.76 28.41 -0.76
N SER A 406 15.20 27.32 -0.23
CA SER A 406 14.55 26.28 -1.04
C SER A 406 13.44 26.88 -1.92
N THR A 407 13.64 26.88 -3.25
CA THR A 407 12.62 27.39 -4.18
C THR A 407 11.56 26.35 -4.54
N VAL A 408 11.86 25.06 -4.31
CA VAL A 408 10.97 23.94 -4.64
C VAL A 408 10.27 23.44 -3.37
N SER A 409 8.93 23.45 -3.36
CA SER A 409 8.17 22.99 -2.20
C SER A 409 8.42 21.50 -1.89
N LEU A 410 8.45 21.12 -0.61
CA LEU A 410 8.48 19.72 -0.11
C LEU A 410 7.57 18.79 -0.95
N ARG A 411 6.37 19.29 -1.21
CA ARG A 411 5.36 18.64 -2.05
C ARG A 411 5.86 18.30 -3.45
N THR A 412 6.49 19.24 -4.15
CA THR A 412 7.01 18.99 -5.51
C THR A 412 8.07 17.89 -5.49
N ARG A 413 8.99 17.94 -4.52
CA ARG A 413 10.06 16.93 -4.36
C ARG A 413 9.51 15.51 -4.13
N LEU A 414 8.48 15.39 -3.29
CA LEU A 414 7.84 14.10 -3.01
C LEU A 414 7.06 13.57 -4.22
N ILE A 415 6.43 14.44 -5.01
CA ILE A 415 5.78 14.06 -6.28
C ILE A 415 6.80 13.49 -7.27
N GLU A 416 7.98 14.11 -7.37
CA GLU A 416 9.08 13.63 -8.23
C GLU A 416 9.58 12.25 -7.79
N ALA A 417 9.79 12.05 -6.49
CA ALA A 417 10.14 10.75 -5.91
C ALA A 417 9.10 9.67 -6.19
N LEU A 418 7.81 10.04 -6.20
CA LEU A 418 6.72 9.13 -6.50
C LEU A 418 6.65 8.77 -8.00
N HIS A 419 6.99 9.70 -8.89
CA HIS A 419 7.01 9.49 -10.34
C HIS A 419 8.15 8.62 -10.83
N TYR A 420 9.22 8.47 -10.07
CA TYR A 420 10.29 7.54 -10.43
C TYR A 420 9.73 6.11 -10.43
N SER A 421 9.54 5.53 -11.62
CA SER A 421 8.75 4.31 -11.84
C SER A 421 9.55 3.01 -11.88
N ASN A 422 10.88 3.08 -11.95
CA ASN A 422 11.74 1.90 -12.07
C ASN A 422 12.39 1.52 -10.72
N PHE A 423 11.54 1.24 -9.72
CA PHE A 423 11.96 0.76 -8.41
C PHE A 423 11.39 -0.63 -8.13
N THR A 424 12.13 -1.42 -7.37
CA THR A 424 11.71 -2.74 -6.88
C THR A 424 11.02 -2.59 -5.54
N VAL A 425 11.61 -1.82 -4.61
CA VAL A 425 10.99 -1.48 -3.31
C VAL A 425 11.25 0.00 -3.01
N LYS A 426 10.23 0.72 -2.55
CA LYS A 426 10.30 2.15 -2.21
C LYS A 426 9.66 2.41 -0.86
N VAL A 427 10.43 3.07 0.00
CA VAL A 427 10.01 3.60 1.30
C VAL A 427 10.28 5.10 1.36
N LEU A 428 9.23 5.91 1.48
CA LEU A 428 9.32 7.37 1.57
C LEU A 428 8.87 7.90 2.93
N PHE A 429 9.64 8.85 3.46
CA PHE A 429 9.34 9.59 4.68
C PHE A 429 9.17 11.08 4.38
N GLU A 430 8.19 11.71 5.00
CA GLU A 430 7.98 13.18 4.93
C GLU A 430 9.07 13.92 5.70
N ASN A 431 9.39 13.42 6.88
CA ASN A 431 10.44 13.92 7.75
C ASN A 431 11.41 12.80 8.08
N ILE A 432 12.60 13.15 8.58
CA ILE A 432 13.59 12.16 8.97
C ILE A 432 12.97 11.25 10.05
N PRO A 433 12.96 9.92 9.86
CA PRO A 433 12.35 9.02 10.82
C PRO A 433 13.00 9.18 12.20
N VAL A 434 12.16 9.17 13.25
CA VAL A 434 12.64 9.17 14.64
C VAL A 434 13.58 7.97 14.83
N LEU A 435 14.72 8.24 15.45
CA LEU A 435 15.78 7.25 15.68
C LEU A 435 15.24 6.03 16.43
N ASP A 436 15.80 4.85 16.11
CA ASP A 436 15.52 3.53 16.67
C ASP A 436 15.37 3.53 18.21
N PRO A 437 14.49 2.71 18.83
CA PRO A 437 14.55 2.43 20.28
C PRO A 437 15.89 1.86 20.79
N HIS A 438 16.76 1.31 19.93
CA HIS A 438 18.14 0.91 20.27
C HIS A 438 19.14 2.07 20.24
N PHE A 439 18.68 3.30 20.02
CA PHE A 439 19.49 4.49 20.14
C PHE A 439 20.16 4.53 21.53
N PRO A 440 21.50 4.68 21.60
CA PRO A 440 22.19 4.67 22.88
C PRO A 440 21.57 5.69 23.84
N ARG A 441 21.16 5.25 25.03
CA ARG A 441 20.42 6.09 26.00
C ARG A 441 21.19 7.35 26.43
N ASN A 442 22.51 7.35 26.29
CA ASN A 442 23.37 8.49 26.58
C ASN A 442 23.50 9.50 25.43
N CYS A 443 22.89 9.24 24.27
CA CYS A 443 22.69 10.24 23.24
C CYS A 443 21.44 11.06 23.57
N THR A 444 21.51 12.01 24.51
CA THR A 444 20.41 12.96 24.72
C THR A 444 20.49 14.07 23.68
N THR A 445 19.36 14.39 23.05
CA THR A 445 19.20 15.55 22.17
C THR A 445 19.17 16.88 22.94
N GLU A 446 19.16 16.84 24.28
CA GLU A 446 18.71 17.97 25.10
C GLU A 446 19.80 18.82 25.78
N GLU A 447 21.09 18.50 25.73
CA GLU A 447 22.11 19.33 26.42
C GLU A 447 23.42 19.50 25.61
N SER A 448 23.35 20.12 24.43
CA SER A 448 24.52 20.85 23.91
C SER A 448 24.26 22.34 24.02
N ILE A 449 24.38 22.86 25.24
CA ILE A 449 24.10 24.27 25.58
C ILE A 449 25.02 25.26 24.83
N ASP A 450 26.14 24.81 24.22
CA ASP A 450 27.06 25.70 23.49
C ASP A 450 27.56 25.17 22.13
N GLN A 451 26.78 24.35 21.41
CA GLN A 451 27.11 24.00 20.00
C GLN A 451 25.92 24.16 19.04
N PRO A 452 26.17 24.57 17.78
CA PRO A 452 25.11 24.62 16.78
C PRO A 452 24.55 23.19 16.53
N PRO A 453 23.22 23.01 16.43
CA PRO A 453 22.53 21.89 17.07
C PRO A 453 22.50 20.54 16.31
N HIS A 454 23.39 20.27 15.34
CA HIS A 454 23.01 19.34 14.24
C HIS A 454 24.02 18.28 13.75
N LYS A 455 25.17 18.03 14.39
CA LYS A 455 26.17 17.13 13.75
C LYS A 455 26.09 15.64 14.10
N VAL A 456 25.75 15.25 15.34
CA VAL A 456 25.82 13.83 15.75
C VAL A 456 24.54 13.04 15.41
N PRO A 457 23.30 13.50 15.73
CA PRO A 457 22.09 12.73 15.46
C PRO A 457 21.84 12.42 13.98
N ARG A 458 22.16 13.36 13.07
CA ARG A 458 21.96 13.19 11.62
C ARG A 458 22.81 12.08 11.03
N TYR A 459 24.04 11.89 11.53
CA TYR A 459 24.89 10.79 11.08
C TYR A 459 24.31 9.43 11.48
N TYR A 460 23.85 9.28 12.72
CA TYR A 460 23.18 8.05 13.15
C TYR A 460 21.91 7.76 12.34
N GLN A 461 21.13 8.79 12.01
CA GLN A 461 19.95 8.67 11.14
C GLN A 461 20.34 8.18 9.75
N GLN A 462 21.41 8.72 9.16
CA GLN A 462 21.94 8.26 7.88
C GLN A 462 22.32 6.77 7.97
N LEU A 463 23.05 6.37 9.01
CA LEU A 463 23.45 4.96 9.20
C LEU A 463 22.26 4.02 9.42
N PHE A 464 21.24 4.48 10.15
CA PHE A 464 20.00 3.75 10.32
C PHE A 464 19.28 3.57 8.97
N GLY A 465 19.22 4.61 8.13
CA GLY A 465 18.67 4.52 6.78
C GLY A 465 19.41 3.52 5.89
N LEU A 466 20.74 3.46 5.99
CA LEU A 466 21.55 2.44 5.30
C LEU A 466 21.17 1.02 5.73
N SER A 467 21.13 0.78 7.05
CA SER A 467 20.77 -0.54 7.57
C SER A 467 19.36 -0.95 7.16
N ASN A 468 18.39 -0.03 7.24
CA ASN A 468 17.01 -0.32 6.81
C ASN A 468 16.90 -0.61 5.32
N CYS A 469 17.63 0.12 4.47
CA CYS A 469 17.66 -0.17 3.05
C CYS A 469 18.21 -1.58 2.80
N PHE A 470 19.30 -1.96 3.48
CA PHE A 470 19.84 -3.32 3.40
C PHE A 470 18.84 -4.38 3.85
N SER A 471 18.09 -4.13 4.93
CA SER A 471 17.02 -5.02 5.37
C SER A 471 15.92 -5.20 4.31
N LEU A 472 15.56 -4.14 3.57
CA LEU A 472 14.60 -4.26 2.44
C LEU A 472 15.11 -5.22 1.36
N VAL A 473 16.41 -5.21 1.07
CA VAL A 473 17.05 -6.14 0.12
C VAL A 473 16.92 -7.58 0.63
N ARG A 474 17.30 -7.84 1.89
CA ARG A 474 17.24 -9.17 2.50
C ARG A 474 15.80 -9.72 2.60
N ASP A 475 14.85 -8.85 2.93
CA ASP A 475 13.43 -9.20 2.97
C ASP A 475 12.92 -9.57 1.57
N TYR A 476 13.40 -8.89 0.52
CA TYR A 476 13.08 -9.22 -0.86
C TYR A 476 13.68 -10.57 -1.30
N GLU A 477 14.98 -10.81 -1.02
CA GLU A 477 15.66 -12.09 -1.29
C GLU A 477 14.90 -13.26 -0.66
N LYS A 478 14.59 -13.15 0.63
CA LYS A 478 13.90 -14.20 1.39
C LYS A 478 12.51 -14.48 0.82
N LYS A 479 11.76 -13.44 0.48
CA LYS A 479 10.38 -13.57 0.01
C LYS A 479 10.29 -14.20 -1.39
N HIS A 480 11.18 -13.82 -2.30
CA HIS A 480 11.16 -14.30 -3.68
C HIS A 480 12.11 -15.50 -3.92
N ASN A 481 12.76 -15.99 -2.86
CA ASN A 481 13.76 -17.05 -2.94
C ASN A 481 14.84 -16.76 -4.00
N ILE A 482 15.27 -15.50 -4.07
CA ILE A 482 16.35 -15.06 -4.95
C ILE A 482 17.57 -14.69 -4.12
N LYS A 483 18.72 -14.57 -4.79
CA LYS A 483 19.94 -14.01 -4.20
C LYS A 483 20.55 -12.98 -5.13
N TYR A 484 20.94 -11.86 -4.56
CA TYR A 484 21.78 -10.89 -5.23
C TYR A 484 23.24 -11.32 -5.09
N ASP A 485 24.01 -11.13 -6.16
CA ASP A 485 25.44 -11.43 -6.15
C ASP A 485 26.22 -10.17 -5.72
N ILE A 486 25.76 -9.02 -6.19
CA ILE A 486 26.39 -7.72 -5.98
C ILE A 486 25.41 -6.74 -5.36
N MET A 487 25.95 -5.85 -4.54
CA MET A 487 25.21 -4.71 -4.04
C MET A 487 25.91 -3.40 -4.38
N VAL A 488 25.09 -2.42 -4.75
CA VAL A 488 25.47 -1.02 -4.88
C VAL A 488 24.79 -0.26 -3.77
N ARG A 489 25.56 0.59 -3.09
CA ARG A 489 25.04 1.61 -2.21
C ARG A 489 25.33 2.95 -2.86
N THR A 490 24.33 3.82 -2.94
CA THR A 490 24.50 5.20 -3.41
C THR A 490 23.64 6.17 -2.61
N ARG A 491 24.14 7.39 -2.40
CA ARG A 491 23.28 8.49 -1.95
C ARG A 491 22.52 9.08 -3.13
N ALA A 492 21.38 9.69 -2.85
CA ALA A 492 20.53 10.36 -3.85
C ALA A 492 21.15 11.63 -4.44
N ASP A 493 22.18 12.20 -3.80
CA ASP A 493 22.86 13.45 -4.18
C ASP A 493 24.24 13.24 -4.83
N ILE A 494 24.53 11.99 -5.23
CA ILE A 494 25.79 11.63 -5.88
C ILE A 494 25.64 11.71 -7.39
N GLU A 495 26.64 12.29 -8.04
CA GLU A 495 26.85 12.25 -9.48
C GLU A 495 28.20 11.59 -9.78
N PHE A 496 28.31 10.84 -10.89
CA PHE A 496 29.59 10.32 -11.34
C PHE A 496 30.32 11.37 -12.17
N LEU A 497 31.50 11.79 -11.71
CA LEU A 497 32.44 12.60 -12.50
C LEU A 497 33.34 11.73 -13.37
N LYS A 498 33.63 10.51 -12.88
CA LYS A 498 34.34 9.47 -13.60
C LYS A 498 33.85 8.11 -13.12
N ILE A 499 33.55 7.21 -14.05
CA ILE A 499 33.17 5.83 -13.76
C ILE A 499 33.99 4.92 -14.69
N PRO A 500 34.50 3.78 -14.21
CA PRO A 500 35.18 2.83 -15.10
C PRO A 500 34.20 2.31 -16.16
N SER A 501 34.73 1.89 -17.32
CA SER A 501 33.91 1.32 -18.40
C SER A 501 33.14 0.08 -17.93
N THR A 502 33.73 -0.70 -17.03
CA THR A 502 33.09 -1.80 -16.31
C THR A 502 33.66 -1.92 -14.90
N PHE A 503 32.85 -2.39 -13.95
CA PHE A 503 33.33 -2.79 -12.62
C PHE A 503 33.89 -4.22 -12.58
N ASP A 504 33.64 -5.02 -13.62
CA ASP A 504 34.16 -6.37 -13.77
C ASP A 504 35.61 -6.31 -14.28
N ARG A 505 36.54 -6.17 -13.35
CA ARG A 505 37.97 -6.07 -13.63
C ARG A 505 38.72 -7.21 -12.94
N GLU A 506 39.91 -7.52 -13.44
CA GLU A 506 40.76 -8.54 -12.82
C GLU A 506 41.28 -8.10 -11.46
N SER A 507 41.71 -9.08 -10.66
CA SER A 507 42.34 -8.85 -9.35
C SER A 507 43.45 -7.80 -9.46
N PRO A 508 43.52 -6.82 -8.54
CA PRO A 508 42.79 -6.76 -7.27
C PRO A 508 41.39 -6.12 -7.38
N TYR A 509 40.98 -5.66 -8.57
CA TYR A 509 39.73 -4.94 -8.82
C TYR A 509 38.56 -5.86 -9.22
N ASP A 510 38.49 -7.05 -8.64
CA ASP A 510 37.37 -7.97 -8.85
C ASP A 510 36.21 -7.63 -7.87
N ILE A 511 35.12 -7.12 -8.44
CA ILE A 511 33.89 -6.71 -7.75
C ILE A 511 33.17 -7.86 -7.04
N ASN A 512 33.42 -9.12 -7.43
CA ASN A 512 32.82 -10.29 -6.77
C ASN A 512 33.50 -10.63 -5.44
N THR A 513 34.70 -10.10 -5.20
CA THR A 513 35.48 -10.41 -4.00
C THR A 513 35.92 -9.16 -3.23
N THR A 514 35.70 -7.97 -3.78
CA THR A 514 36.30 -6.73 -3.26
C THR A 514 35.28 -5.60 -3.22
N LEU A 515 35.23 -4.89 -2.10
CA LEU A 515 34.45 -3.68 -1.94
C LEU A 515 35.17 -2.48 -2.57
N PHE A 516 34.54 -1.78 -3.50
CA PHE A 516 35.05 -0.55 -4.08
C PHE A 516 34.42 0.67 -3.44
N LEU A 517 35.29 1.60 -3.08
CA LEU A 517 34.97 2.91 -2.51
C LEU A 517 35.64 3.99 -3.36
N PRO A 518 34.98 5.12 -3.64
CA PRO A 518 35.64 6.27 -4.25
C PRO A 518 36.70 6.86 -3.31
N PRO A 519 37.72 7.55 -3.83
CA PRO A 519 38.58 8.40 -3.02
C PRO A 519 37.75 9.54 -2.39
N ASN A 520 38.11 9.98 -1.19
CA ASN A 520 37.40 11.08 -0.53
C ASN A 520 37.61 12.41 -1.26
N ARG A 521 36.58 13.24 -1.20
CA ARG A 521 36.50 14.66 -1.57
C ARG A 521 37.17 15.60 -0.55
N PHE A 522 37.29 15.23 0.74
CA PHE A 522 37.69 16.13 1.85
C PHE A 522 38.84 15.58 2.73
N ALA A 523 39.88 15.00 2.14
CA ALA A 523 41.11 14.57 2.83
C ALA A 523 41.03 13.37 3.81
N SER A 524 39.93 12.63 3.87
CA SER A 524 39.93 11.25 4.39
C SER A 524 40.35 10.24 3.28
N LYS A 525 40.50 8.96 3.60
CA LYS A 525 40.92 7.95 2.62
C LYS A 525 39.79 7.44 1.71
N VAL A 526 38.52 7.57 2.11
CA VAL A 526 37.37 6.95 1.41
C VAL A 526 36.20 7.93 1.35
N ASP A 527 35.36 7.85 0.33
CA ASP A 527 34.08 8.53 0.29
C ASP A 527 32.96 7.64 0.85
N ASP A 528 32.08 8.19 1.68
CA ASP A 528 30.95 7.45 2.23
C ASP A 528 29.70 7.54 1.36
N GLY A 529 29.77 8.10 0.15
CA GLY A 529 28.67 8.44 -0.77
C GLY A 529 28.34 7.39 -1.83
N PHE A 530 29.28 6.50 -2.12
CA PHE A 530 29.08 5.38 -3.02
C PHE A 530 29.87 4.16 -2.55
N ALA A 531 29.33 2.97 -2.74
CA ALA A 531 30.06 1.72 -2.57
C ALA A 531 29.48 0.64 -3.50
N VAL A 532 30.33 -0.24 -4.02
CA VAL A 532 29.89 -1.39 -4.79
C VAL A 532 30.77 -2.60 -4.50
N GLY A 533 30.19 -3.79 -4.39
CA GLY A 533 30.95 -5.00 -4.11
C GLY A 533 30.05 -6.20 -3.80
N PRO A 534 30.63 -7.29 -3.26
CA PRO A 534 29.86 -8.46 -2.92
C PRO A 534 28.95 -8.19 -1.72
N MET A 535 27.83 -8.92 -1.66
CA MET A 535 26.77 -8.71 -0.65
C MET A 535 27.29 -8.72 0.80
N ASP A 536 28.23 -9.60 1.14
CA ASP A 536 28.80 -9.74 2.48
C ASP A 536 29.65 -8.53 2.90
N ALA A 537 30.45 -8.00 1.98
CA ALA A 537 31.25 -6.81 2.24
C ALA A 537 30.37 -5.56 2.37
N VAL A 538 29.35 -5.42 1.51
CA VAL A 538 28.40 -4.29 1.58
C VAL A 538 27.48 -4.41 2.80
N GLU A 539 27.15 -5.62 3.26
CA GLU A 539 26.41 -5.83 4.51
C GLU A 539 27.15 -5.21 5.71
N VAL A 540 28.45 -5.49 5.83
CA VAL A 540 29.28 -4.88 6.88
C VAL A 540 29.25 -3.36 6.77
N TYR A 541 29.40 -2.82 5.56
CA TYR A 541 29.29 -1.38 5.29
C TYR A 541 27.95 -0.81 5.77
N MET A 542 26.82 -1.42 5.38
CA MET A 542 25.47 -0.91 5.59
C MET A 542 25.00 -1.03 7.05
N ASN A 543 25.40 -2.09 7.75
CA ASN A 543 24.95 -2.39 9.11
C ASN A 543 25.86 -1.83 10.22
N ARG A 544 26.74 -0.88 9.89
CA ARG A 544 27.62 -0.22 10.87
C ARG A 544 26.88 0.62 11.93
N TYR A 545 25.59 0.87 11.73
CA TYR A 545 24.72 1.44 12.77
C TYR A 545 24.70 0.56 14.03
N HIS A 546 24.70 -0.76 13.87
CA HIS A 546 24.58 -1.70 14.99
C HIS A 546 25.88 -1.91 15.78
N SER A 547 27.01 -1.32 15.35
CA SER A 547 28.26 -1.42 16.12
C SER A 547 28.39 -0.36 17.21
N PHE A 548 27.52 0.64 17.25
CA PHE A 548 27.53 1.64 18.30
C PHE A 548 26.92 1.09 19.59
N ARG A 549 27.67 1.20 20.70
CA ARG A 549 27.20 0.85 22.05
C ARG A 549 26.93 2.08 22.91
N GLU A 550 27.51 3.21 22.54
CA GLU A 550 27.44 4.50 23.23
C GLU A 550 27.51 5.65 22.21
N CYS A 551 27.06 6.84 22.63
CA CYS A 551 27.20 8.04 21.82
C CYS A 551 28.66 8.44 21.65
N ILE A 552 29.10 8.65 20.40
CA ILE A 552 30.43 9.21 20.12
C ILE A 552 30.27 10.72 19.96
N THR A 553 30.81 11.51 20.91
CA THR A 553 30.50 12.94 21.02
C THR A 553 31.60 13.89 20.55
N ARG A 554 32.80 13.42 20.16
CA ARG A 554 33.87 14.29 19.63
C ARG A 554 34.56 13.70 18.41
N ASP A 555 34.72 14.53 17.37
CA ASP A 555 35.56 14.33 16.17
C ASP A 555 35.29 13.09 15.29
N LEU A 556 34.05 12.58 15.25
CA LEU A 556 33.70 11.50 14.34
C LEU A 556 33.48 12.01 12.91
N HIS A 557 34.52 11.95 12.08
CA HIS A 557 34.36 12.14 10.63
C HIS A 557 33.78 10.85 10.01
N PRO A 558 32.59 10.89 9.36
CA PRO A 558 31.90 9.72 8.82
C PRO A 558 32.76 8.75 8.02
N GLU A 559 33.59 9.30 7.14
CA GLU A 559 34.47 8.60 6.22
C GLU A 559 35.68 8.00 6.94
N ARG A 560 36.21 8.71 7.95
CA ARG A 560 37.31 8.20 8.78
C ARG A 560 36.82 7.01 9.60
N TYR A 561 35.65 7.15 10.23
CA TYR A 561 35.00 6.04 10.93
C TYR A 561 34.78 4.85 10.00
N LEU A 562 34.18 5.07 8.83
CA LEU A 562 33.96 4.02 7.84
C LEU A 562 35.25 3.27 7.48
N HIS A 563 36.32 4.00 7.16
CA HIS A 563 37.60 3.39 6.80
C HIS A 563 38.16 2.50 7.92
N PHE A 564 38.20 3.00 9.15
CA PHE A 564 38.70 2.23 10.29
C PHE A 564 37.79 1.07 10.64
N TYR A 565 36.48 1.25 10.55
CA TYR A 565 35.48 0.22 10.80
C TYR A 565 35.63 -0.93 9.81
N LEU A 566 35.72 -0.67 8.51
CA LEU A 566 35.90 -1.71 7.49
C LEU A 566 37.24 -2.45 7.67
N LYS A 567 38.33 -1.72 8.01
CA LYS A 567 39.62 -2.33 8.31
C LYS A 567 39.57 -3.22 9.56
N TYR A 568 38.93 -2.75 10.63
CA TYR A 568 38.73 -3.51 11.86
C TYR A 568 37.92 -4.79 11.62
N ARG A 569 36.89 -4.71 10.77
CA ARG A 569 36.07 -5.85 10.33
C ARG A 569 36.75 -6.72 9.26
N LYS A 570 38.01 -6.41 8.89
CA LYS A 570 38.82 -7.14 7.90
C LYS A 570 38.13 -7.28 6.53
N VAL A 571 37.36 -6.27 6.11
CA VAL A 571 36.73 -6.26 4.79
C VAL A 571 37.80 -6.01 3.72
N LYS A 572 37.84 -6.87 2.69
CA LYS A 572 38.70 -6.65 1.51
C LYS A 572 38.13 -5.48 0.71
N MET A 573 38.82 -4.34 0.74
CA MET A 573 38.36 -3.10 0.09
C MET A 573 39.47 -2.41 -0.71
N ILE A 574 39.07 -1.69 -1.77
CA ILE A 574 39.95 -0.86 -2.60
C ILE A 574 39.35 0.54 -2.74
N ILE A 575 40.24 1.54 -2.68
CA ILE A 575 39.94 2.91 -3.05
C ILE A 575 40.15 3.02 -4.55
N ASP A 576 39.06 3.06 -5.32
CA ASP A 576 39.10 3.01 -6.78
C ASP A 576 39.24 4.40 -7.38
N GLN A 577 40.47 4.77 -7.77
CA GLN A 577 40.78 6.06 -8.39
C GLN A 577 40.11 6.28 -9.77
N ASN A 578 39.54 5.23 -10.37
CA ASN A 578 38.77 5.35 -11.60
C ASN A 578 37.29 5.62 -11.38
N THR A 579 36.82 5.54 -10.13
CA THR A 579 35.46 5.90 -9.73
C THR A 579 35.52 7.21 -8.94
N VAL A 580 35.26 8.34 -9.60
CA VAL A 580 35.22 9.66 -8.97
C VAL A 580 33.78 10.12 -8.90
N VAL A 581 33.33 10.39 -7.67
CA VAL A 581 31.97 10.87 -7.40
C VAL A 581 32.00 12.34 -6.99
N GLY A 582 31.09 13.11 -7.57
CA GLY A 582 30.76 14.47 -7.17
C GLY A 582 29.61 14.48 -6.17
N HIS A 583 29.39 15.65 -5.57
CA HIS A 583 28.16 15.94 -4.82
C HIS A 583 27.40 17.00 -5.60
N ILE A 584 26.11 16.79 -5.81
CA ILE A 584 25.25 17.90 -6.21
C ILE A 584 25.10 18.82 -5.01
N PRO A 585 25.56 20.08 -5.08
CA PRO A 585 25.46 21.01 -3.98
C PRO A 585 24.02 21.09 -3.47
N HIS A 586 23.87 21.09 -2.15
CA HIS A 586 22.60 21.35 -1.50
C HIS A 586 22.43 22.86 -1.45
N ASP A 587 21.89 23.44 -2.52
CA ASP A 587 21.73 24.87 -2.69
C ASP A 587 20.34 25.26 -3.21
N PRO A 588 19.95 26.53 -3.11
CA PRO A 588 18.59 27.01 -3.47
C PRO A 588 18.10 26.70 -4.89
N LYS A 589 19.04 26.35 -5.78
CA LYS A 589 18.83 26.06 -7.20
C LYS A 589 19.06 24.59 -7.53
N ARG A 590 19.62 23.81 -6.59
CA ARG A 590 20.01 22.40 -6.78
C ARG A 590 19.72 21.58 -5.52
N CYS A 591 18.97 20.50 -5.65
CA CYS A 591 18.48 19.70 -4.53
C CYS A 591 17.59 20.47 -3.51
N HIS A 592 17.30 21.77 -3.67
CA HIS A 592 16.39 22.51 -2.78
C HIS A 592 15.40 23.45 -3.49
#